data_AF-A0AAV6JI76-F1
#
_entry.id   AF-A0AAV6JI76-F1
#
_cell.length_a   1.000
_cell.length_b   1.000
_cell.length_c   1.000
_cell.angle_alpha   90.00
_cell.angle_beta   90.00
_cell.angle_gamma   90.00
#
_symmetry.space_group_name_H-M   'P 1'
#
loop_
_entity.id
_entity.type
_entity.pdbx_description
1 polymer ?
#
loop_
_entity_poly.entity_id
_entity_poly.type
_entity_poly.pdbx_seq_one_letter_code
_entity_poly.pdbx_strand_id
1 'polypeptide(L)'
;MPREIITLQVGQCGNQIGMEFWKQLCLEHGINKDGILEDFATQGGDRKDVFFYQADDQHYVPRALLIDLEPRVINGIQNGEYRNLYNHENVFLSDHGGGAGNNWASGYHQGKGVEEDIMDMIDREADGSDSLEGFVLCHSIAGGTGSAEFYPSTAIVESTKMICFIFHSPLHVAN
;
A
#
# COMPACT_ATOMS: atom_id res chain seq x y z
N MET A 1 -7.86 -4.44 -22.59
CA MET A 1 -6.86 -4.91 -21.63
C MET A 1 -7.17 -4.27 -20.30
N PRO A 2 -7.03 -5.00 -19.18
CA PRO A 2 -6.92 -4.41 -17.84
C PRO A 2 -5.91 -3.27 -17.84
N ARG A 3 -6.09 -2.32 -16.93
CA ARG A 3 -5.14 -1.26 -16.68
C ARG A 3 -4.87 -1.26 -15.20
N GLU A 4 -3.99 -2.15 -14.78
CA GLU A 4 -3.75 -2.41 -13.37
C GLU A 4 -3.04 -1.23 -12.70
N ILE A 5 -3.38 -0.99 -11.44
CA ILE A 5 -2.77 0.05 -10.62
C ILE A 5 -2.27 -0.59 -9.32
N ILE A 6 -0.99 -0.36 -9.00
CA ILE A 6 -0.39 -0.80 -7.75
C ILE A 6 -0.43 0.34 -6.74
N THR A 7 -0.92 0.09 -5.53
CA THR A 7 -0.99 1.08 -4.46
C THR A 7 0.17 0.90 -3.50
N LEU A 8 0.97 1.95 -3.30
CA LEU A 8 2.08 2.00 -2.35
C LEU A 8 1.61 2.77 -1.10
N GLN A 9 1.54 2.08 0.05
CA GLN A 9 1.13 2.67 1.33
C GLN A 9 2.36 2.81 2.21
N VAL A 10 2.80 4.06 2.43
CA VAL A 10 4.09 4.32 3.06
C VAL A 10 3.94 5.06 4.39
N GLY A 11 4.45 4.43 5.44
CA GLY A 11 4.46 4.91 6.82
C GLY A 11 3.08 4.94 7.48
N GLN A 12 3.08 5.32 8.76
CA GLN A 12 1.88 5.32 9.61
C GLN A 12 0.63 5.92 8.94
N CYS A 13 0.75 7.11 8.34
CA CYS A 13 -0.39 7.80 7.73
C CYS A 13 -0.85 7.11 6.43
N GLY A 14 0.10 6.68 5.59
CA GLY A 14 -0.21 6.00 4.33
C GLY A 14 -0.97 4.71 4.56
N ASN A 15 -0.50 3.90 5.53
CA ASN A 15 -1.11 2.63 5.89
C ASN A 15 -2.51 2.79 6.51
N GLN A 16 -2.73 3.81 7.36
CA GLN A 16 -4.06 4.06 7.95
C GLN A 16 -5.10 4.50 6.92
N ILE A 17 -4.74 5.46 6.05
CA ILE A 17 -5.64 5.94 5.00
C ILE A 17 -5.87 4.86 3.96
N GLY A 18 -4.81 4.15 3.60
CA GLY A 18 -4.85 3.01 2.71
C GLY A 18 -5.79 1.91 3.19
N MET A 19 -5.79 1.61 4.49
CA MET A 19 -6.72 0.65 5.08
C MET A 19 -8.17 1.08 4.87
N GLU A 20 -8.53 2.33 5.16
CA GLU A 20 -9.90 2.82 4.97
C GLU A 20 -10.30 2.87 3.48
N PHE A 21 -9.36 3.23 2.60
CA PHE A 21 -9.57 3.19 1.15
C PHE A 21 -9.93 1.78 0.67
N TRP A 22 -9.17 0.75 1.07
CA TRP A 22 -9.45 -0.62 0.67
C TRP A 22 -10.73 -1.18 1.28
N LYS A 23 -11.06 -0.83 2.53
CA LYS A 23 -12.36 -1.18 3.13
C LYS A 23 -13.51 -0.65 2.28
N GLN A 24 -13.43 0.62 1.87
CA GLN A 24 -14.46 1.25 1.06
C GLN A 24 -14.57 0.59 -0.32
N LEU A 25 -13.45 0.31 -1.00
CA LEU A 25 -13.47 -0.41 -2.28
C LEU A 25 -14.06 -1.82 -2.16
N CYS A 26 -13.73 -2.55 -1.08
CA CYS A 26 -14.30 -3.87 -0.81
C CYS A 26 -15.82 -3.78 -0.67
N LEU A 27 -16.31 -2.81 0.10
CA LEU A 27 -17.76 -2.57 0.25
C LEU A 27 -18.45 -2.23 -1.07
N GLU A 28 -17.85 -1.39 -1.90
CA GLU A 28 -18.39 -0.99 -3.20
C GLU A 28 -18.45 -2.16 -4.19
N HIS A 29 -17.47 -3.06 -4.15
CA HIS A 29 -17.38 -4.21 -5.05
C HIS A 29 -18.01 -5.50 -4.50
N GLY A 30 -18.57 -5.46 -3.29
CA GLY A 30 -19.14 -6.64 -2.63
C GLY A 30 -18.10 -7.70 -2.30
N ILE A 31 -16.90 -7.29 -1.93
CA ILE A 31 -15.83 -8.16 -1.43
C ILE A 31 -15.83 -8.05 0.10
N ASN A 32 -15.80 -9.18 0.80
CA ASN A 32 -15.77 -9.18 2.25
C ASN A 32 -14.37 -9.02 2.82
N LYS A 33 -14.27 -9.06 4.15
CA LYS A 33 -13.03 -8.81 4.91
C LYS A 33 -11.93 -9.83 4.66
N ASP A 34 -12.30 -11.02 4.17
CA ASP A 34 -11.38 -12.09 3.82
C ASP A 34 -11.05 -12.12 2.32
N GLY A 35 -11.45 -11.07 1.57
CA GLY A 35 -11.19 -11.00 0.13
C GLY A 35 -12.17 -11.83 -0.71
N ILE A 36 -13.22 -12.41 -0.12
CA ILE A 36 -14.16 -13.27 -0.84
C ILE A 36 -15.31 -12.45 -1.42
N LEU A 37 -15.62 -12.67 -2.69
CA LEU A 37 -16.72 -12.04 -3.40
C LEU A 37 -18.08 -12.56 -2.88
N GLU A 38 -18.97 -11.64 -2.54
CA GLU A 38 -20.32 -11.95 -2.09
C GLU A 38 -21.23 -12.32 -3.26
N ASP A 39 -22.15 -13.26 -3.05
CA ASP A 39 -23.03 -13.84 -4.09
C ASP A 39 -23.84 -12.79 -4.87
N PHE A 40 -24.24 -11.71 -4.20
CA PHE A 40 -25.02 -10.63 -4.82
C PHE A 40 -24.19 -9.77 -5.79
N ALA A 41 -22.86 -9.82 -5.72
CA ALA A 41 -21.93 -9.02 -6.52
C ALA A 41 -21.36 -9.77 -7.74
N THR A 42 -21.67 -11.06 -7.89
CA THR A 42 -21.18 -11.95 -8.96
C THR A 42 -21.63 -11.53 -10.37
N GLN A 43 -22.76 -10.84 -10.50
CA GLN A 43 -23.33 -10.44 -11.80
C GLN A 43 -23.04 -8.98 -12.19
N GLY A 44 -22.20 -8.27 -11.43
CA GLY A 44 -21.87 -6.86 -11.68
C GLY A 44 -20.84 -6.67 -12.80
N GLY A 45 -21.02 -5.65 -13.64
CA GLY A 45 -20.07 -5.25 -14.69
C GLY A 45 -18.85 -4.45 -14.19
N ASP A 46 -18.62 -4.42 -12.87
CA ASP A 46 -17.55 -3.64 -12.26
C ASP A 46 -16.17 -4.24 -12.54
N ARG A 47 -15.25 -3.37 -12.94
CA ARG A 47 -13.86 -3.68 -13.28
C ARG A 47 -12.99 -3.80 -12.03
N LYS A 48 -13.11 -4.94 -11.33
CA LYS A 48 -12.33 -5.26 -10.11
C LYS A 48 -10.84 -5.46 -10.42
N ASP A 49 -10.53 -5.91 -11.64
CA ASP A 49 -9.20 -6.21 -12.18
C ASP A 49 -8.21 -5.04 -12.12
N VAL A 50 -8.70 -3.81 -12.05
CA VAL A 50 -7.86 -2.60 -11.98
C VAL A 50 -7.09 -2.53 -10.65
N PHE A 51 -7.78 -2.81 -9.54
CA PHE A 51 -7.22 -2.64 -8.18
C PHE A 51 -6.96 -3.97 -7.47
N PHE A 52 -7.63 -5.04 -7.89
CA PHE A 52 -7.51 -6.36 -7.27
C PHE A 52 -6.86 -7.34 -8.24
N TYR A 53 -5.98 -8.16 -7.70
CA TYR A 53 -5.59 -9.43 -8.29
C TYR A 53 -6.63 -10.49 -7.92
N GLN A 54 -7.04 -11.30 -8.89
CA GLN A 54 -7.95 -12.42 -8.65
C GLN A 54 -7.13 -13.70 -8.44
N ALA A 55 -7.06 -14.18 -7.21
CA ALA A 55 -6.29 -15.36 -6.84
C ALA A 55 -7.00 -16.68 -7.22
N ASP A 56 -8.32 -16.69 -7.13
CA ASP A 56 -9.20 -17.76 -7.62
C ASP A 56 -10.57 -17.21 -8.02
N ASP A 57 -11.54 -18.08 -8.34
CA ASP A 57 -12.86 -17.68 -8.84
C ASP A 57 -13.61 -16.68 -7.93
N GLN A 58 -13.31 -16.65 -6.62
CA GLN A 58 -14.02 -15.80 -5.65
C GLN A 58 -13.09 -14.94 -4.79
N HIS A 59 -11.78 -15.19 -4.79
CA HIS A 59 -10.83 -14.52 -3.92
C HIS A 59 -10.10 -13.37 -4.64
N TYR A 60 -10.29 -12.17 -4.12
CA TYR A 60 -9.71 -10.91 -4.60
C TYR A 60 -8.73 -10.35 -3.57
N VAL A 61 -7.51 -10.10 -4.02
CA VAL A 61 -6.42 -9.57 -3.21
C VAL A 61 -6.05 -8.17 -3.72
N PRO A 62 -5.96 -7.14 -2.87
CA PRO A 62 -5.52 -5.81 -3.28
C PRO A 62 -4.12 -5.84 -3.89
N ARG A 63 -3.93 -5.12 -5.02
CA ARG A 63 -2.61 -4.79 -5.56
C ARG A 63 -1.99 -3.66 -4.73
N ALA A 64 -1.62 -3.98 -3.49
CA ALA A 64 -1.15 -3.00 -2.52
C ALA A 64 0.11 -3.48 -1.79
N LEU A 65 1.09 -2.60 -1.69
CA LEU A 65 2.30 -2.76 -0.89
C LEU A 65 2.19 -1.89 0.36
N LEU A 66 2.36 -2.50 1.54
CA LEU A 66 2.32 -1.84 2.83
C LEU A 66 3.75 -1.73 3.36
N ILE A 67 4.25 -0.51 3.51
CA ILE A 67 5.64 -0.23 3.84
C ILE A 67 5.64 0.62 5.11
N ASP A 68 6.33 0.16 6.16
CA ASP A 68 6.53 0.96 7.36
C ASP A 68 7.87 0.63 8.03
N LEU A 69 8.44 1.63 8.70
CA LEU A 69 9.60 1.47 9.57
C LEU A 69 9.18 1.23 11.04
N GLU A 70 7.89 1.40 11.35
CA GLU A 70 7.30 1.12 12.66
C GLU A 70 6.24 0.00 12.60
N PRO A 71 6.29 -0.98 13.53
CA PRO A 71 5.38 -2.12 13.51
C PRO A 71 3.94 -1.78 13.88
N ARG A 72 3.70 -0.61 14.49
CA ARG A 72 2.43 -0.31 15.18
C ARG A 72 1.21 -0.44 14.26
N VAL A 73 1.25 0.17 13.08
CA VAL A 73 0.10 0.18 12.16
C VAL A 73 -0.01 -1.14 11.42
N ILE A 74 1.10 -1.66 10.89
CA ILE A 74 1.14 -2.93 10.17
C ILE A 74 0.62 -4.08 11.06
N ASN A 75 1.09 -4.18 12.31
CA ASN A 75 0.60 -5.18 13.23
C ASN A 75 -0.89 -5.02 13.54
N GLY A 76 -1.40 -3.78 13.55
CA GLY A 76 -2.83 -3.51 13.69
C GLY A 76 -3.64 -4.05 12.51
N ILE A 77 -3.11 -3.96 11.29
CA ILE A 77 -3.75 -4.50 10.08
C ILE A 77 -3.67 -6.04 10.08
N GLN A 78 -2.49 -6.61 10.33
CA GLN A 78 -2.26 -8.06 10.32
C GLN A 78 -2.96 -8.83 11.45
N ASN A 79 -3.29 -8.16 12.56
CA ASN A 79 -4.11 -8.74 13.64
C ASN A 79 -5.55 -8.24 13.62
N GLY A 80 -5.90 -7.42 12.63
CA GLY A 80 -7.21 -6.80 12.50
C GLY A 80 -8.22 -7.69 11.79
N GLU A 81 -9.39 -7.11 11.57
CA GLU A 81 -10.49 -7.78 10.89
C GLU A 81 -10.20 -8.07 9.40
N TYR A 82 -9.39 -7.24 8.76
CA TYR A 82 -9.01 -7.37 7.34
C TYR A 82 -7.65 -8.06 7.15
N ARG A 83 -7.19 -8.84 8.14
CA ARG A 83 -5.87 -9.48 8.11
C ARG A 83 -5.65 -10.42 6.92
N ASN A 84 -6.73 -11.01 6.42
CA ASN A 84 -6.70 -11.98 5.32
C ASN A 84 -6.87 -11.31 3.95
N LEU A 85 -7.16 -10.01 3.91
CA LEU A 85 -7.39 -9.29 2.67
C LEU A 85 -6.08 -9.09 1.88
N TYR A 86 -4.99 -8.74 2.56
CA TYR A 86 -3.73 -8.39 1.92
C TYR A 86 -2.83 -9.61 1.71
N ASN A 87 -2.05 -9.57 0.62
CA ASN A 87 -0.94 -10.51 0.46
C ASN A 87 0.12 -10.25 1.54
N HIS A 88 0.43 -11.24 2.37
CA HIS A 88 1.46 -11.12 3.40
C HIS A 88 2.85 -10.84 2.84
N GLU A 89 3.13 -11.29 1.61
CA GLU A 89 4.41 -11.01 0.97
C GLU A 89 4.52 -9.55 0.49
N ASN A 90 3.42 -8.80 0.49
CA ASN A 90 3.39 -7.38 0.12
C ASN A 90 3.49 -6.45 1.32
N VAL A 91 3.91 -6.97 2.47
CA VAL A 91 4.11 -6.20 3.69
C VAL A 91 5.59 -6.10 4.00
N PHE A 92 6.13 -4.90 3.88
CA PHE A 92 7.46 -4.55 4.34
C PHE A 92 7.39 -3.91 5.73
N LEU A 93 8.17 -4.47 6.64
CA LEU A 93 8.38 -3.89 7.97
C LEU A 93 9.87 -3.95 8.31
N SER A 94 10.47 -2.79 8.60
CA SER A 94 11.89 -2.75 8.96
C SER A 94 12.17 -3.47 10.28
N ASP A 95 13.17 -4.35 10.27
CA ASP A 95 13.67 -5.06 11.47
C ASP A 95 14.13 -4.13 12.59
N HIS A 96 14.51 -2.89 12.25
CA HIS A 96 15.05 -1.93 13.21
C HIS A 96 13.94 -1.33 14.09
N GLY A 97 12.68 -1.38 13.64
CA GLY A 97 11.45 -1.08 14.40
C GLY A 97 11.34 0.32 15.03
N GLY A 98 12.33 1.20 14.82
CA GLY A 98 12.48 2.47 15.53
C GLY A 98 11.81 3.67 14.87
N GLY A 99 11.33 3.51 13.63
CA GLY A 99 10.72 4.59 12.86
C GLY A 99 11.67 5.75 12.55
N ALA A 100 11.15 6.75 11.84
CA ALA A 100 11.89 7.97 11.55
C ALA A 100 11.79 9.02 12.67
N GLY A 101 10.92 8.83 13.68
CA GLY A 101 10.77 9.76 14.81
C GLY A 101 10.44 11.20 14.40
N ASN A 102 9.60 11.39 13.38
CA ASN A 102 9.29 12.69 12.76
C ASN A 102 10.52 13.47 12.25
N ASN A 103 11.63 12.79 11.97
CA ASN A 103 12.82 13.38 11.37
C ASN A 103 12.98 12.91 9.93
N TRP A 104 12.83 13.84 8.98
CA TRP A 104 12.98 13.57 7.55
C TRP A 104 14.34 12.96 7.20
N ALA A 105 15.44 13.52 7.72
CA ALA A 105 16.78 13.02 7.41
C ALA A 105 16.98 11.60 7.93
N SER A 106 16.41 11.28 9.10
CA SER A 106 16.41 9.91 9.64
C SER A 106 15.66 8.95 8.71
N GLY A 107 14.44 9.32 8.30
CA GLY A 107 13.64 8.51 7.38
C GLY A 107 14.31 8.31 6.02
N TYR A 108 14.99 9.34 5.48
CA TYR A 108 15.71 9.25 4.21
C TYR A 108 16.88 8.26 4.27
N HIS A 109 17.68 8.30 5.34
CA HIS A 109 18.81 7.38 5.49
C HIS A 109 18.36 5.95 5.76
N GLN A 110 17.30 5.78 6.55
CA GLN A 110 16.71 4.46 6.78
C GLN A 110 16.11 3.89 5.49
N GLY A 111 15.34 4.70 4.75
CA GLY A 111 14.76 4.33 3.46
C GLY A 111 15.80 3.87 2.44
N LYS A 112 16.95 4.56 2.35
CA LYS A 112 18.08 4.10 1.52
C LYS A 112 18.61 2.72 1.89
N GLY A 113 18.57 2.37 3.18
CA GLY A 113 19.05 1.06 3.64
C GLY A 113 18.15 -0.11 3.25
N VAL A 114 16.89 0.18 2.88
CA VAL A 114 15.85 -0.80 2.55
C VAL A 114 15.32 -0.63 1.13
N GLU A 115 15.96 0.21 0.33
CA GLU A 115 15.52 0.57 -1.01
C GLU A 115 15.47 -0.64 -1.94
N GLU A 116 16.52 -1.49 -1.90
CA GLU A 116 16.59 -2.71 -2.71
C GLU A 116 15.43 -3.67 -2.38
N ASP A 117 15.17 -3.92 -1.09
CA ASP A 117 14.06 -4.79 -0.65
C ASP A 117 12.69 -4.28 -1.12
N ILE A 118 12.44 -2.97 -0.98
CA ILE A 118 11.19 -2.34 -1.43
C ILE A 118 11.07 -2.42 -2.95
N MET A 119 12.17 -2.22 -3.68
CA MET A 119 12.17 -2.29 -5.14
C MET A 119 11.88 -3.69 -5.65
N ASP A 120 12.48 -4.73 -5.04
CA ASP A 120 12.20 -6.12 -5.38
C ASP A 120 10.71 -6.47 -5.19
N MET A 121 10.07 -5.93 -4.14
CA MET A 121 8.64 -6.11 -3.90
C MET A 121 7.77 -5.40 -4.97
N ILE A 122 8.16 -4.18 -5.37
CA ILE A 122 7.48 -3.43 -6.42
C ILE A 122 7.61 -4.14 -7.77
N ASP A 123 8.81 -4.57 -8.14
CA ASP A 123 9.08 -5.23 -9.41
C ASP A 123 8.31 -6.55 -9.51
N ARG A 124 8.24 -7.33 -8.43
CA ARG A 124 7.44 -8.56 -8.40
C ARG A 124 5.95 -8.30 -8.61
N GLU A 125 5.38 -7.26 -8.00
CA GLU A 125 3.97 -6.91 -8.21
C GLU A 125 3.70 -6.35 -9.62
N ALA A 126 4.67 -5.61 -10.17
CA ALA A 126 4.61 -5.10 -11.54
C ALA A 126 4.67 -6.25 -12.56
N ASP A 127 5.57 -7.21 -12.38
CA ASP A 127 5.70 -8.42 -13.21
C ASP A 127 4.46 -9.33 -13.14
N GLY A 128 3.73 -9.28 -12.02
CA GLY A 128 2.44 -9.95 -11.85
C GLY A 128 1.24 -9.24 -12.50
N SER A 129 1.47 -8.15 -13.24
CA SER A 129 0.44 -7.38 -13.93
C SER A 129 0.53 -7.54 -15.45
N ASP A 130 -0.60 -7.77 -16.12
CA ASP A 130 -0.63 -7.95 -17.58
C ASP A 130 -0.40 -6.63 -18.32
N SER A 131 -0.91 -5.51 -17.76
CA SER A 131 -0.82 -4.18 -18.36
C SER A 131 -0.83 -3.08 -17.29
N LEU A 132 0.23 -3.04 -16.48
CA LEU A 132 0.44 -2.00 -15.46
C LEU A 132 0.31 -0.59 -16.06
N GLU A 133 -0.67 0.18 -15.59
CA GLU A 133 -0.86 1.58 -16.00
C GLU A 133 -0.08 2.54 -15.11
N GLY A 134 0.08 2.21 -13.83
CA GLY A 134 0.84 3.05 -12.92
C GLY A 134 0.72 2.71 -11.45
N PHE A 135 1.20 3.66 -10.64
CA PHE A 135 1.27 3.55 -9.20
C PHE A 135 0.42 4.63 -8.53
N VAL A 136 -0.24 4.25 -7.43
CA VAL A 136 -0.89 5.16 -6.48
C VAL A 136 -0.07 5.22 -5.22
N LEU A 137 0.50 6.39 -4.90
CA LEU A 137 1.22 6.59 -3.63
C LEU A 137 0.30 7.19 -2.57
N CYS A 138 0.20 6.50 -1.43
CA CYS A 138 -0.47 6.95 -0.21
C CYS A 138 0.60 7.18 0.87
N HIS A 139 0.92 8.45 1.14
CA HIS A 139 1.93 8.83 2.14
C HIS A 139 1.59 10.16 2.82
N SER A 140 2.28 10.46 3.93
CA SER A 140 2.23 11.79 4.57
C SER A 140 3.46 12.59 4.23
N ILE A 141 3.28 13.86 3.87
CA ILE A 141 4.38 14.81 3.65
C ILE A 141 4.96 15.38 4.95
N ALA A 142 4.23 15.29 6.06
CA ALA A 142 4.60 15.92 7.34
C ALA A 142 5.27 14.95 8.33
N GLY A 143 5.27 13.63 8.03
CA GLY A 143 5.92 12.62 8.87
C GLY A 143 7.40 12.47 8.55
N GLY A 144 8.15 11.67 9.33
CA GLY A 144 9.54 11.33 9.00
C GLY A 144 9.63 10.19 7.98
N THR A 145 8.83 9.13 8.17
CA THR A 145 8.85 7.92 7.33
C THR A 145 8.22 8.21 5.97
N GLY A 146 6.92 8.53 5.93
CA GLY A 146 6.19 8.73 4.67
C GLY A 146 6.74 9.86 3.78
N SER A 147 7.39 10.89 4.33
CA SER A 147 7.90 12.02 3.53
C SER A 147 9.32 11.79 2.99
N ALA A 148 10.08 10.88 3.60
CA ALA A 148 11.50 10.71 3.34
C ALA A 148 11.86 9.36 2.72
N GLU A 149 11.09 8.31 3.03
CA GLU A 149 11.30 6.94 2.51
C GLU A 149 11.05 6.84 1.01
N PHE A 150 10.24 7.73 0.43
CA PHE A 150 9.94 7.71 -1.01
C PHE A 150 10.89 8.54 -1.88
N TYR A 151 11.74 9.39 -1.28
CA TYR A 151 12.63 10.27 -2.04
C TYR A 151 13.85 9.57 -2.71
N PRO A 152 14.32 8.40 -2.24
CA PRO A 152 15.29 7.57 -2.99
C PRO A 152 14.63 6.80 -4.14
N SER A 153 13.43 6.24 -3.92
CA SER A 153 12.69 5.38 -4.85
C SER A 153 11.93 6.13 -5.95
N THR A 154 11.92 7.46 -5.93
CA THR A 154 11.37 8.30 -7.02
C THR A 154 12.01 8.03 -8.39
N ALA A 155 13.22 7.49 -8.46
CA ALA A 155 13.88 7.22 -9.75
C ALA A 155 13.17 6.14 -10.59
N ILE A 156 12.56 5.11 -9.98
CA ILE A 156 11.76 4.13 -10.73
C ILE A 156 10.38 4.70 -11.09
N VAL A 157 9.83 5.53 -10.21
CA VAL A 157 8.48 6.10 -10.33
C VAL A 157 8.42 7.25 -11.35
N GLU A 158 9.55 7.85 -11.69
CA GLU A 158 9.65 8.82 -12.78
C GLU A 158 9.55 8.18 -14.18
N SER A 159 9.75 6.87 -14.31
CA SER A 159 9.66 6.15 -15.59
C SER A 159 8.24 5.69 -15.96
N THR A 160 7.35 5.61 -14.97
CA THR A 160 5.97 5.11 -15.11
C THR A 160 4.98 6.20 -14.65
N LYS A 161 3.75 6.23 -15.16
CA LYS A 161 2.76 7.25 -14.73
C LYS A 161 2.42 7.06 -13.24
N MET A 162 2.85 7.99 -12.39
CA MET A 162 2.42 8.03 -10.99
C MET A 162 1.20 8.93 -10.81
N ILE A 163 0.18 8.41 -10.13
CA ILE A 163 -0.89 9.21 -9.55
C ILE A 163 -0.58 9.34 -8.05
N CYS A 164 -0.13 10.51 -7.61
CA CYS A 164 0.22 10.73 -6.20
C CYS A 164 -0.99 11.27 -5.43
N PHE A 165 -1.44 10.56 -4.39
CA PHE A 165 -2.39 11.09 -3.43
C PHE A 165 -1.63 11.55 -2.18
N ILE A 166 -1.47 12.86 -2.07
CA ILE A 166 -0.77 13.49 -0.94
C ILE A 166 -1.77 13.73 0.19
N PHE A 167 -1.56 13.06 1.32
CA PHE A 167 -2.38 13.28 2.51
C PHE A 167 -1.60 14.10 3.55
N HIS A 168 -2.25 15.11 4.11
CA HIS A 168 -1.72 15.84 5.26
C HIS A 168 -2.19 15.14 6.54
N SER A 169 -1.27 14.53 7.27
CA SER A 169 -1.52 14.22 8.68
C SER A 169 -1.52 15.53 9.46
N PRO A 170 -2.59 15.91 10.18
CA PRO A 170 -2.52 17.02 11.11
C PRO A 170 -1.53 16.62 12.20
N LEU A 171 -0.39 17.32 12.27
CA LEU A 171 0.59 17.22 13.35
C LEU A 171 -0.12 17.35 14.69
N HIS A 172 -0.52 16.23 15.30
CA HIS A 172 -0.72 16.19 16.73
C HIS A 172 0.68 16.15 17.32
N VAL A 173 1.20 17.34 17.62
CA VAL A 173 2.28 17.51 18.58
C VAL A 173 1.77 16.89 19.87
N ALA A 174 2.15 15.64 20.12
CA ALA A 174 2.04 15.05 21.44
C ALA A 174 2.98 15.87 22.33
N ASN A 175 2.39 16.80 23.10
CA ASN A 175 3.02 17.42 24.26
C ASN A 175 3.11 16.41 25.40
#